data_AF-A0AAJ6CP49-F1
#
_entry.id   AF-A0AAJ6CP49-F1
#
_cell.length_a   1.000
_cell.length_b   1.000
_cell.length_c   1.000
_cell.angle_alpha   90.00
_cell.angle_beta   90.00
_cell.angle_gamma   90.00
#
_symmetry.space_group_name_H-M   'P 1'
#
loop_
_entity.id
_entity.type
_entity.pdbx_description
1 polymer ?
#
loop_
_entity_poly.entity_id
_entity_poly.type
_entity_poly.pdbx_seq_one_letter_code
_entity_poly.pdbx_strand_id
1 'polypeptide(L)'
;MNKAVDTRHPHAHAGGWVPRDQAHVARWVQRLRQAVTRQPRPLVAPIAGLKALVEQDPLLHQQAQGMFDEAWQHEHSTPLGQVQVRSFDEFLQLLNGIMTTAPEAYQDVQTQEPAGLIGFPINALLNWPMATAAGYDFFANALVNQQLRKILGYWADFLQSPASRYVLTESVSPLDRQTLIVPWLGDVAKREMVKVAQGALGAGDNPTPERFEGIFHTAPGEEYEGFASWDDFFTRRFCPGVRPVTAPDDDSVIANACESAPLQVVTGVRR
;
A
#
# COMPACT_ATOMS: atom_id res chain seq x y z
N MET A 1 -2.47 -41.31 7.04
CA MET A 1 -3.64 -40.78 7.77
C MET A 1 -3.62 -39.27 7.61
N ASN A 2 -4.26 -38.80 6.55
CA ASN A 2 -4.31 -37.38 6.20
C ASN A 2 -5.31 -36.69 7.11
N LYS A 3 -4.83 -35.82 8.01
CA LYS A 3 -5.72 -34.82 8.60
C LYS A 3 -5.93 -33.76 7.53
N ALA A 4 -7.11 -33.80 6.92
CA ALA A 4 -7.64 -32.70 6.13
C ALA A 4 -7.44 -31.41 6.92
N VAL A 5 -6.81 -30.43 6.28
CA VAL A 5 -6.75 -29.06 6.79
C VAL A 5 -8.19 -28.56 6.79
N ASP A 6 -8.77 -28.55 7.98
CA ASP A 6 -10.04 -27.92 8.31
C ASP A 6 -9.99 -26.47 7.81
N THR A 7 -10.72 -26.18 6.73
CA THR A 7 -10.93 -24.84 6.17
C THR A 7 -11.81 -24.05 7.13
N ARG A 8 -11.27 -23.72 8.30
CA ARG A 8 -11.79 -22.61 9.10
C ARG A 8 -11.35 -21.36 8.37
N HIS A 9 -12.30 -20.56 7.90
CA HIS A 9 -12.03 -19.18 7.52
C HIS A 9 -11.26 -18.53 8.66
N PRO A 10 -9.99 -18.14 8.46
CA PRO A 10 -9.30 -17.39 9.46
C PRO A 10 -10.07 -16.08 9.63
N HIS A 11 -10.53 -15.79 10.84
CA HIS A 11 -10.96 -14.43 11.22
C HIS A 11 -9.80 -13.42 11.18
N ALA A 12 -8.59 -13.87 10.79
CA ALA A 12 -7.48 -13.01 10.44
C ALA A 12 -7.55 -12.69 8.94
N HIS A 13 -7.54 -11.40 8.60
CA HIS A 13 -7.42 -10.92 7.23
C HIS A 13 -6.28 -11.66 6.52
N ALA A 14 -6.60 -12.41 5.46
CA ALA A 14 -5.59 -13.08 4.65
C ALA A 14 -4.54 -12.05 4.18
N GLY A 15 -3.26 -12.32 4.46
CA GLY A 15 -2.12 -11.55 3.97
C GLY A 15 -1.52 -10.50 4.91
N GLY A 16 -2.14 -10.14 6.05
CA GLY A 16 -1.52 -9.22 7.04
C GLY A 16 -1.18 -7.80 6.55
N TRP A 17 -1.55 -7.47 5.30
CA TRP A 17 -1.29 -6.23 4.57
C TRP A 17 -2.15 -5.02 4.96
N VAL A 18 -3.24 -5.24 5.70
CA VAL A 18 -4.06 -4.15 6.27
C VAL A 18 -3.65 -3.99 7.74
N PRO A 19 -3.43 -2.75 8.24
CA PRO A 19 -3.13 -2.52 9.65
C PRO A 19 -4.13 -3.26 10.55
N ARG A 20 -3.62 -3.91 11.61
CA ARG A 20 -4.47 -4.60 12.60
C ARG A 20 -5.45 -3.62 13.26
N ASP A 21 -5.03 -2.37 13.41
CA ASP A 21 -5.91 -1.26 13.79
C ASP A 21 -6.51 -0.59 12.53
N GLN A 22 -7.74 -0.98 12.19
CA GLN A 22 -8.50 -0.35 11.10
C GLN A 22 -8.72 1.15 11.34
N ALA A 23 -8.71 1.62 12.59
CA ALA A 23 -8.92 3.03 12.89
C ALA A 23 -7.73 3.88 12.42
N HIS A 24 -6.56 3.28 12.19
CA HIS A 24 -5.41 3.94 11.56
C HIS A 24 -5.74 4.45 10.14
N VAL A 25 -6.39 3.61 9.32
CA VAL A 25 -6.84 4.00 7.96
C VAL A 25 -7.83 5.16 8.03
N ALA A 26 -8.76 5.12 8.98
CA ALA A 26 -9.75 6.19 9.18
C ALA A 26 -9.11 7.54 9.48
N ARG A 27 -8.15 7.54 10.41
CA ARG A 27 -7.45 8.75 10.85
C ARG A 27 -6.60 9.32 9.73
N TRP A 28 -5.95 8.46 8.94
CA TRP A 28 -5.23 8.91 7.76
C TRP A 28 -6.14 9.52 6.70
N VAL A 29 -7.28 8.89 6.37
CA VAL A 29 -8.25 9.46 5.41
C VAL A 29 -8.77 10.81 5.93
N GLN A 30 -9.00 10.93 7.24
CA GLN A 30 -9.42 12.19 7.84
C GLN A 30 -8.35 13.28 7.75
N ARG A 31 -7.06 12.96 7.95
CA ARG A 31 -5.94 13.90 7.75
C ARG A 31 -5.85 14.33 6.29
N LEU A 32 -5.97 13.40 5.34
CA LEU A 32 -5.98 13.70 3.91
C LEU A 32 -7.16 14.62 3.54
N ARG A 33 -8.36 14.33 4.04
CA ARG A 33 -9.54 15.18 3.87
C ARG A 33 -9.28 16.59 4.36
N GLN A 34 -8.74 16.74 5.56
CA GLN A 34 -8.39 18.06 6.11
C GLN A 34 -7.38 18.81 5.24
N ALA A 35 -6.35 18.11 4.73
CA ALA A 35 -5.35 18.70 3.85
C ALA A 35 -5.97 19.20 2.53
N VAL A 36 -6.78 18.36 1.87
CA VAL A 36 -7.47 18.69 0.61
C VAL A 36 -8.47 19.82 0.81
N THR A 37 -9.22 19.85 1.92
CA THR A 37 -10.17 20.93 2.23
C THR A 37 -9.45 22.26 2.51
N ARG A 38 -8.30 22.23 3.21
CA ARG A 38 -7.53 23.44 3.53
C ARG A 38 -6.84 24.02 2.30
N GLN A 39 -6.40 23.17 1.37
CA GLN A 39 -5.70 23.57 0.15
C GLN A 39 -6.32 22.87 -1.05
N PRO A 40 -7.52 23.29 -1.50
CA PRO A 40 -8.16 22.71 -2.66
C PRO A 40 -7.31 22.99 -3.90
N ARG A 41 -7.12 21.95 -4.72
CA ARG A 41 -6.37 22.03 -5.98
C ARG A 41 -7.26 21.55 -7.12
N PRO A 42 -7.11 22.10 -8.35
CA PRO A 42 -7.74 21.54 -9.53
C PRO A 42 -7.40 20.06 -9.69
N LEU A 43 -8.32 19.28 -10.27
CA LEU A 43 -8.07 17.89 -10.59
C LEU A 43 -6.94 17.80 -11.63
N VAL A 44 -5.93 16.96 -11.37
CA VAL A 44 -4.92 16.64 -12.38
C VAL A 44 -5.55 15.97 -13.59
N ALA A 45 -4.93 16.12 -14.76
CA ALA A 45 -5.52 15.70 -16.03
C ALA A 45 -6.02 14.23 -16.05
N PRO A 46 -5.30 13.23 -15.50
CA PRO A 46 -5.81 11.86 -15.43
C PRO A 46 -7.09 11.69 -14.60
N ILE A 47 -7.22 12.41 -13.48
CA ILE A 47 -8.40 12.35 -12.62
C ILE A 47 -9.58 13.09 -13.26
N ALA A 48 -9.31 14.25 -13.89
CA ALA A 48 -10.32 14.94 -14.69
C ALA A 48 -10.81 14.07 -15.86
N GLY A 49 -9.91 13.29 -16.48
CA GLY A 49 -10.26 12.33 -17.52
C GLY A 49 -11.17 11.20 -17.04
N LEU A 50 -10.93 10.66 -15.83
CA LEU A 50 -11.84 9.70 -15.21
C LEU A 50 -13.21 10.34 -14.91
N LYS A 51 -13.23 11.55 -14.33
CA LYS A 51 -14.48 12.27 -14.04
C LYS A 51 -15.31 12.46 -15.31
N ALA A 52 -14.70 12.98 -16.37
CA ALA A 52 -15.37 13.23 -17.64
C ALA A 52 -15.93 11.94 -18.27
N LEU A 53 -15.19 10.82 -18.21
CA LEU A 53 -15.68 9.52 -18.68
C LEU A 53 -16.95 9.10 -17.92
N VAL A 54 -16.92 9.19 -16.59
CA VAL A 54 -18.06 8.78 -15.73
C VAL A 54 -19.27 9.71 -15.92
N GLU A 55 -19.06 11.00 -16.14
CA GLU A 55 -20.16 11.96 -16.35
C GLU A 55 -20.82 11.84 -17.73
N GLN A 56 -20.10 11.33 -18.73
CA GLN A 56 -20.60 11.19 -20.11
C GLN A 56 -21.33 9.87 -20.36
N ASP A 57 -21.09 8.86 -19.54
CA ASP A 57 -21.70 7.53 -19.65
C ASP A 57 -22.71 7.31 -18.50
N PRO A 58 -24.03 7.25 -18.78
CA PRO A 58 -25.05 7.09 -17.75
C PRO A 58 -24.90 5.82 -16.90
N LEU A 59 -24.42 4.72 -17.49
CA LEU A 59 -24.22 3.47 -16.78
C LEU A 59 -23.04 3.58 -15.82
N LEU A 60 -21.92 4.14 -16.28
CA LEU A 60 -20.76 4.40 -15.41
C LEU A 60 -21.10 5.39 -14.31
N HIS A 61 -21.90 6.42 -14.61
CA HIS A 61 -22.37 7.37 -13.60
C HIS A 61 -23.18 6.68 -12.50
N GLN A 62 -24.14 5.85 -12.89
CA GLN A 62 -24.98 5.08 -11.97
C GLN A 62 -24.13 4.13 -11.13
N GLN A 63 -23.18 3.41 -11.74
CA GLN A 63 -22.31 2.47 -11.03
C GLN A 63 -21.37 3.18 -10.04
N ALA A 64 -20.80 4.32 -10.46
CA ALA A 64 -19.91 5.12 -9.62
C ALA A 64 -20.63 5.70 -8.38
N GLN A 65 -21.90 6.09 -8.51
CA GLN A 65 -22.72 6.50 -7.36
C GLN A 65 -23.10 5.28 -6.51
N GLY A 66 -23.62 4.23 -7.16
CA GLY A 66 -24.12 3.02 -6.52
C GLY A 66 -23.09 2.36 -5.61
N MET A 67 -21.80 2.35 -5.99
CA MET A 67 -20.77 1.71 -5.16
C MET A 67 -20.54 2.40 -3.81
N PHE A 68 -20.74 3.71 -3.70
CA PHE A 68 -20.64 4.40 -2.40
C PHE A 68 -21.93 4.30 -1.59
N ASP A 69 -23.09 4.31 -2.26
CA ASP A 69 -24.39 4.13 -1.61
C ASP A 69 -24.53 2.71 -1.03
N GLU A 70 -24.16 1.69 -1.78
CA GLU A 70 -24.17 0.29 -1.33
C GLU A 70 -23.16 0.08 -0.18
N ALA A 71 -21.94 0.61 -0.31
CA ALA A 71 -20.96 0.53 0.77
C ALA A 71 -21.47 1.18 2.07
N TRP A 72 -22.21 2.28 1.98
CA TRP A 72 -22.82 2.93 3.14
C TRP A 72 -23.87 2.08 3.83
N GLN A 73 -24.72 1.39 3.07
CA GLN A 73 -25.73 0.50 3.64
C GLN A 73 -25.10 -0.60 4.50
N HIS A 74 -23.86 -0.97 4.19
CA HIS A 74 -23.07 -1.95 4.91
C HIS A 74 -22.11 -1.34 5.95
N GLU A 75 -22.24 -0.07 6.30
CA GLU A 75 -21.31 0.60 7.24
C GLU A 75 -21.20 -0.11 8.60
N HIS A 76 -22.32 -0.68 9.08
CA HIS A 76 -22.41 -1.40 10.34
C HIS A 76 -21.63 -2.73 10.33
N SER A 77 -21.34 -3.26 9.14
CA SER A 77 -20.53 -4.46 8.94
C SER A 77 -19.03 -4.15 8.85
N THR A 78 -18.66 -2.86 8.79
CA THR A 78 -17.25 -2.47 8.83
C THR A 78 -16.73 -2.59 10.27
N PRO A 79 -15.45 -2.96 10.49
CA PRO A 79 -14.86 -2.99 11.83
C PRO A 79 -14.90 -1.66 12.59
N LEU A 80 -15.22 -0.57 11.91
CA LEU A 80 -15.27 0.79 12.46
C LEU A 80 -16.69 1.34 12.59
N GLY A 81 -17.70 0.62 12.10
CA GLY A 81 -19.08 1.09 12.03
C GLY A 81 -19.29 2.32 11.12
N GLN A 82 -18.37 2.59 10.18
CA GLN A 82 -18.46 3.71 9.23
C GLN A 82 -17.64 3.45 7.96
N VAL A 83 -18.07 4.01 6.82
CA VAL A 83 -17.26 4.06 5.59
C VAL A 83 -16.41 5.33 5.54
N GLN A 84 -15.23 5.24 4.92
CA GLN A 84 -14.28 6.36 4.92
C GLN A 84 -14.58 7.45 3.90
N VAL A 85 -15.23 7.10 2.79
CA VAL A 85 -15.55 8.00 1.66
C VAL A 85 -17.01 7.82 1.29
N ARG A 86 -17.73 8.92 1.09
CA ARG A 86 -19.20 8.92 0.96
C ARG A 86 -19.70 9.10 -0.47
N SER A 87 -18.88 9.60 -1.39
CA SER A 87 -19.29 9.83 -2.78
C SER A 87 -18.13 9.74 -3.76
N PHE A 88 -18.46 9.55 -5.03
CA PHE A 88 -17.47 9.53 -6.12
C PHE A 88 -16.73 10.86 -6.26
N ASP A 89 -17.41 12.00 -6.09
CA ASP A 89 -16.76 13.31 -6.14
C ASP A 89 -15.78 13.51 -4.97
N GLU A 90 -16.15 13.08 -3.76
CA GLU A 90 -15.21 13.09 -2.62
C GLU A 90 -14.00 12.19 -2.91
N PHE A 91 -14.23 10.99 -3.45
CA PHE A 91 -13.15 10.09 -3.85
C PHE A 91 -12.18 10.75 -4.84
N LEU A 92 -12.67 11.44 -5.87
CA LEU A 92 -11.81 12.12 -6.84
C LEU A 92 -10.97 13.22 -6.20
N GLN A 93 -11.52 13.98 -5.24
CA GLN A 93 -10.78 15.03 -4.52
C GLN A 93 -9.68 14.44 -3.63
N LEU A 94 -9.99 13.38 -2.89
CA LEU A 94 -9.01 12.69 -2.04
C LEU A 94 -7.93 12.01 -2.88
N LEU A 95 -8.31 11.36 -3.98
CA LEU A 95 -7.38 10.79 -4.95
C LEU A 95 -6.45 11.86 -5.52
N ASN A 96 -6.95 13.05 -5.85
CA ASN A 96 -6.15 14.19 -6.30
C ASN A 96 -5.16 14.67 -5.22
N GLY A 97 -5.55 14.58 -3.95
CA GLY A 97 -4.66 14.79 -2.81
C GLY A 97 -3.45 13.83 -2.83
N ILE A 98 -3.69 12.54 -3.08
CA ILE A 98 -2.68 11.49 -3.08
C ILE A 98 -1.61 11.68 -4.16
N MET A 99 -1.99 12.24 -5.32
CA MET A 99 -1.12 12.36 -6.51
C MET A 99 0.20 13.09 -6.28
N THR A 100 0.35 13.80 -5.17
CA THR A 100 1.59 14.52 -4.79
C THR A 100 2.08 14.14 -3.41
N THR A 101 1.77 12.94 -2.93
CA THR A 101 2.19 12.43 -1.62
C THR A 101 2.93 11.11 -1.78
N ALA A 102 4.01 10.94 -1.02
CA ALA A 102 4.74 9.69 -0.93
C ALA A 102 4.25 8.89 0.30
N PRO A 103 4.25 7.55 0.25
CA PRO A 103 3.88 6.74 1.41
C PRO A 103 4.83 6.94 2.61
N GLU A 104 4.26 7.28 3.76
CA GLU A 104 4.95 7.48 5.03
C GLU A 104 5.08 6.17 5.81
N ALA A 105 6.12 6.02 6.64
CA ALA A 105 6.23 4.94 7.61
C ALA A 105 5.56 5.32 8.94
N TYR A 106 4.93 4.34 9.60
CA TYR A 106 4.21 4.55 10.86
C TYR A 106 4.69 3.63 11.98
N GLN A 107 4.71 4.15 13.20
CA GLN A 107 5.06 3.42 14.41
C GLN A 107 3.96 3.61 15.48
N ASP A 108 3.59 2.52 16.15
CA ASP A 108 2.67 2.57 17.30
C ASP A 108 3.42 3.05 18.55
N VAL A 109 2.85 4.01 19.27
CA VAL A 109 3.48 4.64 20.45
C VAL A 109 3.64 3.67 21.61
N GLN A 110 2.68 2.74 21.80
CA GLN A 110 2.65 1.87 22.97
C GLN A 110 3.59 0.66 22.81
N THR A 111 3.52 0.03 21.64
CA THR A 111 4.25 -1.19 21.31
C THR A 111 5.60 -0.91 20.69
N GLN A 112 5.79 0.29 20.12
CA GLN A 112 6.95 0.67 19.31
C GLN A 112 7.15 -0.21 18.06
N GLU A 113 6.17 -1.03 17.71
CA GLU A 113 6.18 -1.85 16.50
C GLU A 113 5.68 -1.04 15.30
N PRO A 114 5.98 -1.49 14.06
CA PRO A 114 5.35 -0.94 12.86
C PRO A 114 3.83 -0.92 13.00
N ALA A 115 3.22 0.26 12.88
CA ALA A 115 1.76 0.41 12.85
C ALA A 115 1.17 0.05 11.47
N GLY A 116 2.02 -0.47 10.58
CA GLY A 116 1.73 -0.76 9.18
C GLY A 116 2.22 0.33 8.26
N LEU A 117 2.05 0.08 6.97
CA LEU A 117 2.17 1.08 5.92
C LEU A 117 0.75 1.34 5.43
N ILE A 118 0.39 2.60 5.18
CA ILE A 118 -0.66 2.84 4.18
C ILE A 118 0.02 2.71 2.83
N GLY A 119 0.39 1.46 2.51
CA GLY A 119 1.13 1.13 1.29
C GLY A 119 0.28 1.25 0.05
N PHE A 120 -1.04 1.35 0.26
CA PHE A 120 -2.05 1.42 -0.76
C PHE A 120 -3.02 2.56 -0.42
N PRO A 121 -2.57 3.83 -0.49
CA PRO A 121 -3.41 4.99 -0.15
C PRO A 121 -4.67 5.07 -1.00
N ILE A 122 -4.61 4.55 -2.24
CA ILE A 122 -5.79 4.43 -3.12
C ILE A 122 -6.75 3.33 -2.60
N ASN A 123 -6.24 2.17 -2.18
CA ASN A 123 -7.08 1.13 -1.57
C ASN A 123 -7.71 1.61 -0.25
N ALA A 124 -7.03 2.45 0.52
CA ALA A 124 -7.62 3.05 1.73
C ALA A 124 -8.92 3.83 1.42
N LEU A 125 -9.03 4.41 0.22
CA LEU A 125 -10.26 5.07 -0.25
C LEU A 125 -11.27 4.09 -0.87
N LEU A 126 -10.78 3.02 -1.51
CA LEU A 126 -11.62 2.14 -2.35
C LEU A 126 -12.04 0.81 -1.72
N ASN A 127 -11.44 0.36 -0.61
CA ASN A 127 -11.58 -1.01 -0.09
C ASN A 127 -13.04 -1.47 0.04
N TRP A 128 -13.92 -0.59 0.50
CA TRP A 128 -15.35 -0.87 0.65
C TRP A 128 -16.16 -0.65 -0.63
N PRO A 129 -16.11 0.52 -1.30
CA PRO A 129 -16.89 0.71 -2.52
C PRO A 129 -16.50 -0.27 -3.62
N MET A 130 -15.23 -0.69 -3.75
CA MET A 130 -14.85 -1.67 -4.78
C MET A 130 -15.42 -3.08 -4.53
N ALA A 131 -15.81 -3.40 -3.29
CA ALA A 131 -16.32 -4.70 -2.88
C ALA A 131 -17.86 -4.84 -3.03
N THR A 132 -18.50 -3.85 -3.64
CA THR A 132 -19.95 -3.83 -3.91
C THR A 132 -20.26 -4.41 -5.29
N ALA A 133 -21.52 -4.75 -5.57
CA ALA A 133 -21.92 -5.20 -6.91
C ALA A 133 -21.68 -4.10 -7.95
N ALA A 134 -22.07 -2.86 -7.65
CA ALA A 134 -21.83 -1.71 -8.51
C ALA A 134 -20.33 -1.42 -8.70
N GLY A 135 -19.53 -1.56 -7.64
CA GLY A 135 -18.08 -1.40 -7.67
C GLY A 135 -17.42 -2.46 -8.54
N TYR A 136 -17.82 -3.71 -8.42
CA TYR A 136 -17.33 -4.80 -9.27
C TYR A 136 -17.55 -4.47 -10.76
N ASP A 137 -18.76 -4.10 -11.14
CA ASP A 137 -19.07 -3.78 -12.54
C ASP A 137 -18.30 -2.55 -13.04
N PHE A 138 -18.16 -1.51 -12.19
CA PHE A 138 -17.40 -0.31 -12.50
C PHE A 138 -15.92 -0.61 -12.78
N PHE A 139 -15.26 -1.36 -11.89
CA PHE A 139 -13.85 -1.70 -12.01
C PHE A 139 -13.57 -2.81 -13.03
N ALA A 140 -14.57 -3.60 -13.41
CA ALA A 140 -14.49 -4.54 -14.53
C ALA A 140 -14.48 -3.82 -15.90
N ASN A 141 -14.90 -2.56 -15.97
CA ASN A 141 -14.96 -1.81 -17.21
C ASN A 141 -13.55 -1.45 -17.75
N ALA A 142 -13.27 -1.81 -19.01
CA ALA A 142 -11.98 -1.58 -19.64
C ALA A 142 -11.61 -0.10 -19.79
N LEU A 143 -12.59 0.80 -20.01
CA LEU A 143 -12.35 2.24 -20.12
C LEU A 143 -11.99 2.86 -18.76
N VAL A 144 -12.63 2.40 -17.69
CA VAL A 144 -12.26 2.77 -16.32
C VAL A 144 -10.82 2.34 -16.03
N ASN A 145 -10.46 1.09 -16.36
CA ASN A 145 -9.10 0.58 -16.18
C ASN A 145 -8.05 1.37 -16.99
N GLN A 146 -8.37 1.84 -18.19
CA GLN A 146 -7.49 2.72 -18.96
C GLN A 146 -7.27 4.08 -18.28
N GLN A 147 -8.28 4.65 -17.62
CA GLN A 147 -8.11 5.89 -16.85
C GLN A 147 -7.31 5.64 -15.57
N LEU A 148 -7.56 4.54 -14.87
CA LEU A 148 -6.77 4.14 -13.69
C LEU A 148 -5.30 3.96 -14.04
N ARG A 149 -4.97 3.37 -15.20
CA ARG A 149 -3.58 3.29 -15.69
C ARG A 149 -2.92 4.67 -15.79
N LYS A 150 -3.63 5.68 -16.30
CA LYS A 150 -3.09 7.04 -16.42
C LYS A 150 -2.90 7.69 -15.04
N ILE A 151 -3.84 7.48 -14.12
CA ILE A 151 -3.76 7.99 -12.75
C ILE A 151 -2.56 7.36 -12.02
N LEU A 152 -2.42 6.03 -12.09
CA LEU A 152 -1.29 5.31 -11.48
C LEU A 152 0.05 5.72 -12.12
N GLY A 153 0.09 5.90 -13.44
CA GLY A 153 1.28 6.42 -14.13
C GLY A 153 1.67 7.81 -13.65
N TYR A 154 0.70 8.72 -13.49
CA TYR A 154 0.95 10.06 -12.97
C TYR A 154 1.49 10.04 -11.53
N TRP A 155 0.94 9.19 -10.67
CA TRP A 155 1.47 9.04 -9.31
C TRP A 155 2.85 8.39 -9.29
N ALA A 156 3.10 7.41 -10.17
CA ALA A 156 4.42 6.81 -10.32
C ALA A 156 5.48 7.83 -10.74
N ASP A 157 5.18 8.72 -11.69
CA ASP A 157 6.08 9.81 -12.10
C ASP A 157 6.45 10.71 -10.90
N PHE A 158 5.48 11.03 -10.03
CA PHE A 158 5.75 11.75 -8.79
C PHE A 158 6.65 10.94 -7.84
N LEU A 159 6.34 9.66 -7.62
CA LEU A 159 7.11 8.79 -6.72
C LEU A 159 8.55 8.57 -7.18
N GLN A 160 8.79 8.62 -8.49
CA GLN A 160 10.13 8.52 -9.12
C GLN A 160 10.89 9.85 -9.14
N SER A 161 10.26 10.95 -8.74
CA SER A 161 10.90 12.27 -8.73
C SER A 161 11.61 12.56 -7.39
N PRO A 162 12.59 13.49 -7.37
CA PRO A 162 13.20 13.95 -6.11
C PRO A 162 12.20 14.57 -5.11
N ALA A 163 11.03 15.03 -5.58
CA ALA A 163 10.00 15.63 -4.74
C ALA A 163 9.33 14.62 -3.81
N SER A 164 9.46 13.32 -4.04
CA SER A 164 8.90 12.27 -3.17
C SER A 164 9.83 11.91 -2.00
N ARG A 165 11.07 12.40 -1.97
CA ARG A 165 12.08 12.03 -0.96
C ARG A 165 11.79 12.54 0.45
N TYR A 166 10.88 13.49 0.61
CA TYR A 166 10.64 14.15 1.90
C TYR A 166 10.36 13.16 3.05
N VAL A 167 9.57 12.10 2.79
CA VAL A 167 9.24 11.06 3.78
C VAL A 167 10.45 10.22 4.22
N LEU A 168 11.58 10.29 3.51
CA LEU A 168 12.77 9.52 3.85
C LEU A 168 13.47 10.07 5.08
N THR A 169 13.44 11.38 5.30
CA THR A 169 14.20 12.06 6.38
C THR A 169 13.37 13.04 7.20
N GLU A 170 12.09 13.23 6.88
CA GLU A 170 11.21 14.12 7.65
C GLU A 170 11.20 13.79 9.14
N SER A 171 11.14 14.83 9.97
CA SER A 171 11.14 14.65 11.42
C SER A 171 9.89 13.90 11.87
N VAL A 172 10.07 13.11 12.93
CA VAL A 172 8.99 12.38 13.57
C VAL A 172 7.85 13.34 13.92
N SER A 173 6.63 12.98 13.55
CA SER A 173 5.43 13.77 13.85
C SER A 173 4.26 12.87 14.24
N PRO A 174 3.33 13.33 15.08
CA PRO A 174 2.17 12.52 15.43
C PRO A 174 1.16 12.49 14.27
N LEU A 175 0.74 11.30 13.85
CA LEU A 175 -0.51 11.14 13.10
C LEU A 175 -1.70 11.35 14.04
N ASP A 176 -1.59 10.79 15.25
CA ASP A 176 -2.56 10.90 16.34
C ASP A 176 -1.87 10.63 17.71
N ARG A 177 -2.65 10.42 18.78
CA ARG A 177 -2.11 10.17 20.14
C ARG A 177 -1.40 8.83 20.31
N GLN A 178 -1.63 7.88 19.42
CA GLN A 178 -1.18 6.49 19.46
C GLN A 178 -0.26 6.13 18.30
N THR A 179 -0.20 6.95 17.24
CA THR A 179 0.60 6.65 16.04
C THR A 179 1.54 7.81 15.69
N LEU A 180 2.81 7.49 15.47
CA LEU A 180 3.83 8.39 14.94
C LEU A 180 4.05 8.14 13.45
N ILE A 181 4.26 9.20 12.70
CA ILE A 181 4.92 9.21 11.39
C ILE A 181 6.41 9.28 11.66
N VAL A 182 7.17 8.34 11.08
CA VAL A 182 8.63 8.26 11.25
C VAL A 182 9.33 8.30 9.90
N PRO A 183 10.55 8.87 9.80
CA PRO A 183 11.31 8.86 8.56
C PRO A 183 11.75 7.44 8.20
N TRP A 184 11.69 7.11 6.91
CA TRP A 184 12.13 5.80 6.41
C TRP A 184 13.61 5.50 6.65
N LEU A 185 14.46 6.53 6.58
CA LEU A 185 15.90 6.42 6.88
C LEU A 185 16.22 6.69 8.35
N GLY A 186 15.21 6.89 9.20
CA GLY A 186 15.38 6.97 10.65
C GLY A 186 15.67 5.61 11.29
N ASP A 187 16.29 5.63 12.47
CA ASP A 187 16.72 4.43 13.17
C ASP A 187 15.59 3.41 13.41
N VAL A 188 14.37 3.88 13.67
CA VAL A 188 13.20 3.02 13.88
C VAL A 188 12.90 2.20 12.63
N ALA A 189 12.67 2.87 11.50
CA ALA A 189 12.33 2.20 10.24
C ALA A 189 13.49 1.32 9.75
N LYS A 190 14.75 1.80 9.87
CA LYS A 190 15.94 1.00 9.54
C LYS A 190 16.04 -0.28 10.35
N ARG A 191 15.84 -0.24 11.67
CA ARG A 191 15.87 -1.44 12.51
C ARG A 191 14.83 -2.46 12.09
N GLU A 192 13.62 -2.03 11.75
CA GLU A 192 12.57 -2.94 11.29
C GLU A 192 12.89 -3.55 9.92
N MET A 193 13.45 -2.76 8.99
CA MET A 193 13.91 -3.28 7.70
C MET A 193 15.04 -4.30 7.85
N VAL A 194 15.99 -4.06 8.77
CA VAL A 194 17.06 -5.01 9.11
C VAL A 194 16.48 -6.29 9.71
N LYS A 195 15.59 -6.17 10.71
CA LYS A 195 14.93 -7.30 11.38
C LYS A 195 14.19 -8.20 10.39
N VAL A 196 13.45 -7.61 9.45
CA VAL A 196 12.76 -8.37 8.38
C VAL A 196 13.76 -9.07 7.46
N ALA A 197 14.82 -8.38 7.03
CA ALA A 197 15.85 -8.98 6.17
C ALA A 197 16.61 -10.13 6.87
N GLN A 198 16.85 -10.03 8.18
CA GLN A 198 17.46 -11.09 9.00
C GLN A 198 16.50 -12.26 9.25
N GLY A 199 15.19 -12.05 9.10
CA GLY A 199 14.18 -13.12 9.15
C GLY A 199 14.08 -13.95 7.87
N ALA A 200 14.88 -13.66 6.84
CA ALA A 200 14.85 -14.40 5.59
C ALA A 200 15.18 -15.89 5.78
N LEU A 201 14.33 -16.76 5.22
CA LEU A 201 14.53 -18.20 5.24
C LEU A 201 15.19 -18.68 3.95
N GLY A 202 16.09 -19.66 4.07
CA GLY A 202 16.69 -20.33 2.93
C GLY A 202 17.63 -21.46 3.36
N ALA A 203 18.33 -22.06 2.41
CA ALA A 203 19.32 -23.10 2.69
C ALA A 203 20.61 -22.50 3.29
N GLY A 204 21.13 -23.14 4.35
CA GLY A 204 22.37 -22.74 5.01
C GLY A 204 22.19 -21.64 6.07
N ASP A 205 23.31 -21.10 6.53
CA ASP A 205 23.33 -19.98 7.46
C ASP A 205 22.80 -18.71 6.77
N ASN A 206 22.11 -17.85 7.52
CA ASN A 206 21.64 -16.58 6.98
C ASN A 206 22.79 -15.56 6.96
N PRO A 207 23.26 -15.11 5.77
CA PRO A 207 24.37 -14.15 5.66
C PRO A 207 23.95 -12.69 5.87
N THR A 208 22.67 -12.40 6.15
CA THR A 208 22.17 -11.03 6.26
C THR A 208 22.91 -10.23 7.35
N PRO A 209 23.57 -9.11 7.01
CA PRO A 209 24.24 -8.24 7.99
C PRO A 209 23.29 -7.60 9.02
N GLU A 210 23.85 -7.10 10.13
CA GLU A 210 23.10 -6.45 11.21
C GLU A 210 22.79 -4.96 10.96
N ARG A 211 23.26 -4.40 9.84
CA ARG A 211 23.18 -2.97 9.55
C ARG A 211 22.54 -2.72 8.19
N PHE A 212 21.71 -1.69 8.11
CA PHE A 212 21.01 -1.31 6.88
C PHE A 212 21.97 -1.14 5.69
N GLU A 213 23.10 -0.46 5.89
CA GLU A 213 24.10 -0.18 4.86
C GLU A 213 24.85 -1.44 4.40
N GLY A 214 24.85 -2.50 5.21
CA GLY A 214 25.40 -3.81 4.82
C GLY A 214 24.41 -4.63 3.98
N ILE A 215 23.11 -4.37 4.12
CA ILE A 215 22.04 -5.14 3.47
C ILE A 215 21.67 -4.52 2.12
N PHE A 216 21.59 -3.19 2.04
CA PHE A 216 21.10 -2.47 0.88
C PHE A 216 22.16 -1.57 0.26
N HIS A 217 22.09 -1.38 -1.06
CA HIS A 217 22.89 -0.38 -1.76
C HIS A 217 22.52 1.01 -1.23
N THR A 218 23.49 1.69 -0.64
CA THR A 218 23.37 3.04 -0.07
C THR A 218 24.65 3.82 -0.34
N ALA A 219 24.56 5.16 -0.28
CA ALA A 219 25.70 6.07 -0.28
C ALA A 219 25.73 6.85 1.06
N PRO A 220 26.31 6.26 2.13
CA PRO A 220 26.36 6.93 3.44
C PRO A 220 27.06 8.28 3.36
N GLY A 221 26.43 9.32 3.89
CA GLY A 221 26.94 10.69 3.87
C GLY A 221 26.41 11.56 2.72
N GLU A 222 25.73 10.97 1.73
CA GLU A 222 24.96 11.73 0.75
C GLU A 222 23.57 12.09 1.27
N GLU A 223 22.95 13.10 0.67
CA GLU A 223 21.55 13.46 0.95
C GLU A 223 20.66 12.25 0.67
N TYR A 224 19.75 11.93 1.60
CA TYR A 224 18.87 10.76 1.50
C TYR A 224 19.63 9.43 1.27
N GLU A 225 20.89 9.32 1.73
CA GLU A 225 21.73 8.13 1.55
C GLU A 225 21.91 7.70 0.08
N GLY A 226 21.83 8.67 -0.84
CA GLY A 226 22.00 8.44 -2.28
C GLY A 226 20.71 8.05 -3.01
N PHE A 227 19.57 7.92 -2.33
CA PHE A 227 18.31 7.60 -3.00
C PHE A 227 17.77 8.80 -3.80
N ALA A 228 17.49 8.56 -5.08
CA ALA A 228 17.03 9.60 -6.02
C ALA A 228 15.56 9.98 -5.82
N SER A 229 14.76 9.07 -5.26
CA SER A 229 13.31 9.23 -5.05
C SER A 229 12.79 8.23 -4.01
N TRP A 230 11.52 8.36 -3.61
CA TRP A 230 10.85 7.35 -2.80
C TRP A 230 10.79 5.99 -3.52
N ASP A 231 10.54 5.97 -4.83
CA ASP A 231 10.47 4.72 -5.60
C ASP A 231 11.84 4.02 -5.65
N ASP A 232 12.93 4.77 -5.79
CA ASP A 232 14.31 4.25 -5.74
C ASP A 232 14.64 3.66 -4.35
N PHE A 233 14.21 4.32 -3.27
CA PHE A 233 14.30 3.76 -1.93
C PHE A 233 13.41 2.53 -1.73
N PHE A 234 12.17 2.56 -2.21
CA PHE A 234 11.20 1.48 -2.00
C PHE A 234 11.59 0.21 -2.75
N THR A 235 12.16 0.37 -3.96
CA THR A 235 12.66 -0.71 -4.81
C THR A 235 14.17 -0.94 -4.68
N ARG A 236 14.78 -0.38 -3.63
CA ARG A 236 16.23 -0.45 -3.37
C ARG A 236 16.77 -1.86 -3.49
N ARG A 237 17.99 -1.96 -4.01
CA ARG A 237 18.64 -3.24 -4.26
C ARG A 237 19.35 -3.76 -3.02
N PHE A 238 19.30 -5.07 -2.83
CA PHE A 238 20.16 -5.78 -1.90
C PHE A 238 21.62 -5.75 -2.39
N CYS A 239 22.56 -5.65 -1.46
CA CYS A 239 23.96 -5.95 -1.72
C CYS A 239 24.10 -7.44 -2.16
N PRO A 240 25.11 -7.80 -2.97
CA PRO A 240 25.34 -9.20 -3.33
C PRO A 240 25.56 -10.09 -2.09
N GLY A 241 24.91 -11.26 -2.07
CA GLY A 241 25.12 -12.29 -1.05
C GLY A 241 24.47 -12.06 0.31
N VAL A 242 23.63 -11.03 0.48
CA VAL A 242 23.05 -10.67 1.79
C VAL A 242 21.78 -11.43 2.17
N ARG A 243 21.26 -12.34 1.34
CA ARG A 243 20.09 -13.16 1.70
C ARG A 243 20.28 -14.59 1.24
N PRO A 244 19.78 -15.57 2.00
CA PRO A 244 19.84 -16.96 1.59
C PRO A 244 18.83 -17.20 0.46
N VAL A 245 19.23 -17.97 -0.55
CA VAL A 245 18.36 -18.41 -1.65
C VAL A 245 18.44 -19.93 -1.72
N THR A 246 17.30 -20.61 -1.59
CA THR A 246 17.23 -22.06 -1.68
C THR A 246 17.34 -22.50 -3.14
N ALA A 247 18.25 -23.44 -3.41
CA ALA A 247 18.41 -24.09 -4.71
C ALA A 247 18.50 -23.11 -5.89
N PRO A 248 19.47 -22.16 -5.89
CA PRO A 248 19.54 -21.11 -6.91
C PRO A 248 19.79 -21.64 -8.33
N ASP A 249 20.29 -22.87 -8.47
CA ASP A 249 20.61 -23.53 -9.73
C ASP A 249 19.57 -24.61 -10.15
N ASP A 250 18.45 -24.72 -9.43
CA ASP A 250 17.40 -25.71 -9.70
C ASP A 250 16.12 -25.02 -10.20
N ASP A 251 15.92 -25.02 -11.51
CA ASP A 251 14.75 -24.43 -12.17
C ASP A 251 13.42 -25.10 -11.78
N SER A 252 13.43 -26.26 -11.09
CA SER A 252 12.22 -26.88 -10.56
C SER A 252 11.74 -26.24 -9.24
N VAL A 253 12.58 -25.41 -8.62
CA VAL A 253 12.28 -24.71 -7.36
C VAL A 253 11.93 -23.25 -7.65
N ILE A 254 10.74 -22.84 -7.23
CA ILE A 254 10.30 -21.44 -7.29
C ILE A 254 10.39 -20.84 -5.88
N ALA A 255 11.31 -19.89 -5.69
CA ALA A 255 11.37 -19.09 -4.48
C ALA A 255 10.30 -17.97 -4.53
N ASN A 256 9.60 -17.76 -3.41
CA ASN A 256 8.60 -16.71 -3.30
C ASN A 256 9.24 -15.31 -3.36
N ALA A 257 8.61 -14.37 -4.07
CA ALA A 257 9.01 -12.97 -4.05
C ALA A 257 8.57 -12.28 -2.74
N CYS A 258 9.35 -11.31 -2.25
CA CYS A 258 8.94 -10.34 -1.21
C CYS A 258 8.25 -10.97 0.03
N GLU A 259 8.91 -11.93 0.69
CA GLU A 259 8.40 -12.57 1.92
C GLU A 259 6.99 -13.19 1.77
N SER A 260 6.54 -13.41 0.53
CA SER A 260 5.19 -13.91 0.26
C SER A 260 5.07 -15.40 0.59
N ALA A 261 3.82 -15.82 0.82
CA ALA A 261 3.45 -17.22 1.04
C ALA A 261 2.47 -17.67 -0.06
N PRO A 262 2.55 -18.93 -0.52
CA PRO A 262 1.60 -19.44 -1.50
C PRO A 262 0.19 -19.44 -0.89
N LEU A 263 -0.79 -18.90 -1.61
CA LEU A 263 -2.19 -18.91 -1.19
C LEU A 263 -2.76 -20.34 -1.20
N GLN A 264 -2.50 -21.09 -2.27
CA GLN A 264 -2.96 -22.46 -2.45
C GLN A 264 -2.04 -23.19 -3.44
N VAL A 265 -1.86 -24.50 -3.24
CA VAL A 265 -1.22 -25.40 -4.20
C VAL A 265 -2.29 -26.32 -4.79
N VAL A 266 -2.42 -26.31 -6.12
CA VAL A 266 -3.35 -27.18 -6.86
C VAL A 266 -2.55 -28.02 -7.85
N THR A 267 -2.82 -29.34 -7.87
CA THR A 267 -2.18 -30.28 -8.80
C THR A 267 -3.18 -30.73 -9.87
N GLY A 268 -2.70 -31.14 -11.04
CA GLY A 268 -3.55 -31.64 -12.12
C GLY A 268 -4.44 -30.58 -12.79
N VAL A 269 -4.06 -29.30 -12.72
CA VAL A 269 -4.73 -28.22 -13.44
C VAL A 269 -4.72 -28.48 -14.94
N ARG A 270 -5.90 -28.52 -15.55
CA ARG A 270 -6.05 -28.55 -17.02
C ARG A 270 -5.91 -27.12 -17.52
N ARG A 271 -5.08 -26.95 -18.54
CA ARG A 271 -4.98 -25.68 -19.29
C ARG A 271 -6.30 -25.34 -19.96
#